data_AF-A0ABD2MKZ7-F1
#
_entry.id   AF-A0ABD2MKZ7-F1
#
_cell.length_a   1.000
_cell.length_b   1.000
_cell.length_c   1.000
_cell.angle_alpha   90.00
_cell.angle_beta   90.00
_cell.angle_gamma   90.00
#
_symmetry.space_group_name_H-M   'P 1'
#
loop_
_entity.id
_entity.type
_entity.pdbx_description
1 polymer ?
#
loop_
_entity_poly.entity_id
_entity_poly.type
_entity_poly.pdbx_seq_one_letter_code
_entity_poly.pdbx_strand_id
1 'polypeptide(L)'
;MPIEYRTKQAAPTYGIKRAASQNHSNYNLVFSDLHRETYESNPNITSSFRRRLKNYATELDIHIPELLDANNSTIPPWITSPTQINREFNKFETNHRIIHNTFRKIEDENQDALFIYTNASSNDKGRTVGLLIVSPNHTIKFEIKNNNIFIGEMLAIHHAFLEILSNQEPQS
;
A
#
# COMPACT_ATOMS: atom_id res chain seq x y z
N MET A 1 -26.58 -12.95 -17.87
CA MET A 1 -26.68 -11.54 -17.42
C MET A 1 -25.50 -10.76 -17.99
N PRO A 2 -25.75 -9.67 -18.72
CA PRO A 2 -24.70 -8.79 -19.24
C PRO A 2 -23.81 -8.20 -18.13
N ILE A 3 -22.53 -7.96 -18.43
CA ILE A 3 -21.55 -7.45 -17.46
C ILE A 3 -21.92 -6.06 -16.93
N GLU A 4 -22.48 -5.22 -17.79
CA GLU A 4 -22.93 -3.89 -17.44
C GLU A 4 -24.01 -3.95 -16.37
N TYR A 5 -25.02 -4.80 -16.56
CA TYR A 5 -26.12 -4.97 -15.61
C TYR A 5 -25.63 -5.50 -14.26
N ARG A 6 -24.72 -6.47 -14.25
CA ARG A 6 -24.09 -6.96 -13.00
C ARG A 6 -23.35 -5.84 -12.26
N THR A 7 -22.67 -4.97 -13.00
CA THR A 7 -21.92 -3.84 -12.42
C THR A 7 -22.87 -2.82 -11.80
N LYS A 8 -23.97 -2.52 -12.49
CA LYS A 8 -25.04 -1.62 -12.01
C LYS A 8 -25.70 -2.13 -10.72
N GLN A 9 -25.85 -3.45 -10.54
CA GLN A 9 -26.38 -4.03 -9.30
C GLN A 9 -25.34 -4.12 -8.16
N ALA A 10 -24.09 -4.45 -8.49
CA ALA A 10 -23.02 -4.60 -7.51
C ALA A 10 -22.63 -3.27 -6.85
N ALA A 11 -22.67 -2.17 -7.61
CA ALA A 11 -22.27 -0.86 -7.13
C ALA A 11 -23.13 -0.33 -5.97
N PRO A 12 -24.49 -0.31 -6.03
CA PRO A 12 -25.37 0.02 -4.90
C PRO A 12 -25.11 -0.85 -3.68
N THR A 13 -24.98 -2.17 -3.88
CA THR A 13 -24.70 -3.11 -2.78
C THR A 13 -23.38 -2.79 -2.08
N TYR A 14 -22.33 -2.50 -2.85
CA TYR A 14 -21.04 -2.08 -2.31
C TYR A 14 -21.13 -0.73 -1.60
N GLY A 15 -21.83 0.24 -2.21
CA GLY A 15 -22.08 1.55 -1.61
C GLY A 15 -22.75 1.43 -0.25
N ILE A 16 -23.86 0.69 -0.14
CA ILE A 16 -24.58 0.47 1.12
C ILE A 16 -23.70 -0.21 2.17
N LYS A 17 -22.94 -1.24 1.79
CA LYS A 17 -21.99 -1.91 2.70
C LYS A 17 -20.93 -0.95 3.24
N ARG A 18 -20.43 -0.03 2.41
CA ARG A 18 -19.47 0.99 2.85
C ARG A 18 -20.14 2.08 3.68
N ALA A 19 -21.35 2.50 3.33
CA ALA A 19 -22.13 3.44 4.13
C ALA A 19 -22.37 2.93 5.57
N ALA A 20 -22.60 1.63 5.71
CA ALA A 20 -22.73 0.96 7.01
C ALA A 20 -21.40 0.79 7.78
N SER A 21 -20.25 1.14 7.19
CA SER A 21 -18.91 0.97 7.78
C SER A 21 -18.07 2.23 7.59
N GLN A 22 -18.46 3.31 8.28
CA GLN A 22 -17.85 4.64 8.16
C GLN A 22 -16.35 4.66 8.51
N ASN A 23 -15.90 3.77 9.42
CA ASN A 23 -14.49 3.65 9.82
C ASN A 23 -13.62 2.91 8.79
N HIS A 24 -14.18 2.44 7.67
CA HIS A 24 -13.41 1.74 6.67
C HIS A 24 -12.47 2.70 5.94
N SER A 25 -11.22 2.30 5.71
CA SER A 25 -10.17 3.13 5.07
C SER A 25 -10.62 3.77 3.75
N ASN A 26 -11.40 3.05 2.96
CA ASN A 26 -11.90 3.51 1.66
C ASN A 26 -13.24 4.27 1.72
N TYR A 27 -13.83 4.50 2.90
CA TYR A 27 -15.12 5.19 3.02
C TYR A 27 -15.11 6.55 2.32
N ASN A 28 -14.11 7.37 2.65
CA ASN A 28 -13.98 8.70 2.08
C ASN A 28 -13.75 8.64 0.56
N LEU A 29 -13.02 7.66 0.03
CA LEU A 29 -12.84 7.52 -1.42
C LEU A 29 -14.15 7.21 -2.15
N VAL A 30 -14.97 6.33 -1.58
CA VAL A 30 -16.23 5.88 -2.17
C VAL A 30 -17.25 7.01 -2.23
N PHE A 31 -17.25 7.89 -1.22
CA PHE A 31 -18.22 8.97 -1.07
C PHE A 31 -17.64 10.38 -1.26
N SER A 32 -16.42 10.50 -1.76
CA SER A 32 -15.81 11.79 -2.09
C SER A 32 -16.28 12.31 -3.45
N ASP A 33 -16.40 13.63 -3.53
CA ASP A 33 -16.55 14.40 -4.77
C ASP A 33 -15.21 14.87 -5.36
N LEU A 34 -14.12 14.19 -4.98
CA LEU A 34 -12.80 14.45 -5.55
C LEU A 34 -12.91 14.40 -7.09
N HIS A 35 -12.50 15.49 -7.74
CA HIS A 35 -12.56 15.69 -9.20
C HIS A 35 -13.95 16.00 -9.79
N ARG A 36 -14.93 16.45 -8.98
CA ARG A 36 -16.21 16.96 -9.51
C ARG A 36 -16.01 18.01 -10.60
N GLU A 37 -15.22 19.03 -10.32
CA GLU A 37 -14.93 20.14 -11.27
C GLU A 37 -14.20 19.65 -12.53
N THR A 38 -13.29 18.66 -12.37
CA THR A 38 -12.58 18.05 -13.50
C THR A 38 -13.52 17.26 -14.41
N TYR A 39 -14.50 16.56 -13.85
CA TYR A 39 -15.52 15.90 -14.67
C TYR A 39 -16.45 16.93 -15.33
N GLU A 40 -16.91 17.93 -14.57
CA GLU A 40 -17.83 18.95 -15.09
C GLU A 40 -17.21 19.74 -16.26
N SER A 41 -15.89 19.93 -16.23
CA SER A 41 -15.12 20.54 -17.34
C SER A 41 -14.81 19.59 -18.50
N ASN A 42 -14.80 18.26 -18.29
CA ASN A 42 -14.60 17.28 -19.36
C ASN A 42 -15.43 16.00 -19.14
N PRO A 43 -16.65 15.91 -19.70
CA PRO A 43 -17.57 14.81 -19.46
C PRO A 43 -17.16 13.48 -20.10
N ASN A 44 -16.11 13.48 -20.94
CA ASN A 44 -15.55 12.25 -21.51
C ASN A 44 -14.71 11.47 -20.48
N ILE A 45 -14.36 12.09 -19.35
CA ILE A 45 -13.67 11.43 -18.25
C ILE A 45 -14.67 10.58 -17.46
N THR A 46 -14.23 9.41 -16.98
CA THR A 46 -15.07 8.57 -16.12
C THR A 46 -15.46 9.31 -14.85
N SER A 47 -16.76 9.38 -14.56
CA SER A 47 -17.26 10.05 -13.35
C SER A 47 -16.84 9.32 -12.07
N SER A 48 -16.77 10.09 -10.98
CA SER A 48 -16.49 9.56 -9.64
C SER A 48 -17.43 8.40 -9.29
N PHE A 49 -16.95 7.47 -8.47
CA PHE A 49 -17.74 6.33 -8.06
C PHE A 49 -19.06 6.75 -7.40
N ARG A 50 -19.05 7.83 -6.61
CA ARG A 50 -20.26 8.43 -6.02
C ARG A 50 -21.30 8.85 -7.06
N ARG A 51 -20.90 9.52 -8.15
CA ARG A 51 -21.86 9.92 -9.20
C ARG A 51 -22.37 8.72 -9.98
N ARG A 52 -21.52 7.72 -10.26
CA ARG A 52 -21.97 6.46 -10.87
C ARG A 52 -22.96 5.72 -9.95
N LEU A 53 -22.66 5.67 -8.65
CA LEU A 53 -23.52 5.07 -7.64
C LEU A 53 -24.89 5.75 -7.58
N LYS A 54 -24.94 7.09 -7.58
CA LYS A 54 -26.20 7.85 -7.65
C LYS A 54 -26.98 7.51 -8.91
N ASN A 55 -26.33 7.52 -10.07
CA ASN A 55 -26.98 7.20 -11.35
C ASN A 55 -27.54 5.77 -11.34
N TYR A 56 -26.77 4.78 -10.89
CA TYR A 56 -27.23 3.40 -10.81
C TYR A 56 -28.37 3.22 -9.80
N ALA A 57 -28.33 3.95 -8.68
CA ALA A 57 -29.40 3.93 -7.69
C ALA A 57 -30.70 4.54 -8.25
N THR A 58 -30.61 5.67 -8.96
CA THR A 58 -31.75 6.27 -9.67
C THR A 58 -32.31 5.34 -10.75
N GLU A 59 -31.44 4.72 -11.56
CA GLU A 59 -31.85 3.77 -12.61
C GLU A 59 -32.55 2.51 -12.04
N LEU A 60 -32.21 2.12 -10.82
CA LEU A 60 -32.73 0.91 -10.16
C LEU A 60 -33.81 1.20 -9.10
N ASP A 61 -34.24 2.45 -8.95
CA ASP A 61 -35.19 2.90 -7.92
C ASP A 61 -34.77 2.51 -6.49
N ILE A 62 -33.47 2.56 -6.21
CA ILE A 62 -32.89 2.23 -4.90
C ILE A 62 -32.72 3.53 -4.11
N HIS A 63 -33.42 3.65 -2.99
CA HIS A 63 -33.21 4.77 -2.07
C HIS A 63 -31.90 4.62 -1.30
N ILE A 64 -30.96 5.54 -1.51
CA ILE A 64 -29.73 5.63 -0.72
C ILE A 64 -29.91 6.79 0.28
N PRO A 65 -29.85 6.55 1.60
CA PRO A 65 -30.02 7.60 2.61
C PRO A 65 -29.04 8.77 2.41
N GLU A 66 -29.48 9.99 2.76
CA GLU A 66 -28.68 11.23 2.70
C GLU A 66 -27.44 11.26 3.62
N LEU A 67 -27.17 10.20 4.38
CA LEU A 67 -25.99 10.02 5.25
C LEU A 67 -24.61 10.08 4.53
N LEU A 68 -24.59 10.42 3.25
CA LEU A 68 -23.42 10.53 2.37
C LEU A 68 -23.02 11.99 2.10
N ASP A 69 -23.21 12.85 3.10
CA ASP A 69 -22.71 14.22 3.06
C ASP A 69 -21.19 14.24 3.11
N ALA A 70 -20.66 15.00 2.17
CA ALA A 70 -19.27 15.00 1.78
C ALA A 70 -18.41 15.58 2.91
N ASN A 71 -17.61 14.71 3.54
CA ASN A 71 -16.30 15.16 3.96
C ASN A 71 -15.38 15.00 2.77
N ASN A 72 -14.82 16.12 2.28
CA ASN A 72 -13.71 16.10 1.35
C ASN A 72 -12.64 15.19 1.96
N SER A 73 -12.38 14.03 1.33
CA SER A 73 -11.19 13.26 1.66
C SER A 73 -9.99 14.12 1.29
N THR A 74 -9.46 14.89 2.22
CA THR A 74 -8.18 15.60 2.05
C THR A 74 -7.01 14.63 1.98
N ILE A 75 -7.23 13.39 2.39
CA ILE A 75 -6.21 12.34 2.45
C ILE A 75 -6.64 11.19 1.53
N PRO A 76 -5.93 10.96 0.42
CA PRO A 76 -6.10 9.74 -0.37
C PRO A 76 -5.84 8.48 0.46
N PRO A 77 -6.62 7.40 0.29
CA PRO A 77 -6.50 6.19 1.11
C PRO A 77 -5.21 5.39 0.86
N TRP A 78 -4.45 5.71 -0.19
CA TRP A 78 -3.12 5.15 -0.43
C TRP A 78 -2.00 5.90 0.32
N ILE A 79 -2.32 7.02 0.99
CA ILE A 79 -1.40 7.63 1.93
C ILE A 79 -1.45 6.79 3.20
N THR A 80 -0.53 5.84 3.32
CA THR A 80 -0.04 5.43 4.64
C THR A 80 0.34 6.70 5.38
N SER A 81 -0.16 6.90 6.61
CA SER A 81 0.24 8.04 7.46
C SER A 81 1.73 8.29 7.23
N PRO A 82 2.13 9.50 6.77
CA PRO A 82 3.53 9.72 6.49
C PRO A 82 4.26 9.38 7.78
N THR A 83 5.07 8.31 7.75
CA THR A 83 6.01 8.05 8.83
C THR A 83 6.72 9.37 9.02
N GLN A 84 6.61 9.96 10.21
CA GLN A 84 7.39 11.14 10.53
C GLN A 84 8.86 10.71 10.56
N ILE A 85 9.44 10.63 9.38
CA ILE A 85 10.87 10.47 9.20
C ILE A 85 11.40 11.84 9.56
N ASN A 86 11.95 11.97 10.76
CA ASN A 86 12.66 13.19 11.10
C ASN A 86 13.84 13.32 10.12
N ARG A 87 13.75 14.27 9.19
CA ARG A 87 14.76 14.54 8.16
C ARG A 87 15.87 15.45 8.67
N GLU A 88 15.82 15.86 9.93
CA GLU A 88 16.85 16.69 10.56
C GLU A 88 18.17 15.95 10.77
N PHE A 89 18.18 14.62 10.62
CA PHE A 89 19.41 13.84 10.71
C PHE A 89 20.21 13.95 9.41
N ASN A 90 21.24 14.79 9.43
CA ASN A 90 22.30 14.74 8.42
C ASN A 90 22.96 13.35 8.47
N LYS A 91 23.10 12.68 7.32
CA LYS A 91 23.73 11.35 7.19
C LYS A 91 25.11 11.28 7.87
N PHE A 92 25.82 12.41 7.92
CA PHE A 92 27.14 12.53 8.57
C PHE A 92 27.08 12.84 10.06
N GLU A 93 25.93 13.28 10.59
CA GLU A 93 25.70 13.59 12.01
C GLU A 93 24.92 12.50 12.74
N THR A 94 24.32 11.57 12.01
CA THR A 94 23.63 10.40 12.57
C THR A 94 24.59 9.62 13.46
N ASN A 95 24.38 9.70 14.77
CA ASN A 95 25.19 8.97 15.73
C ASN A 95 24.95 7.46 15.55
N HIS A 96 25.91 6.77 14.94
CA HIS A 96 25.85 5.32 14.71
C HIS A 96 25.53 4.52 15.97
N ARG A 97 25.91 5.01 17.16
CA ARG A 97 25.55 4.37 18.43
C ARG A 97 24.05 4.39 18.69
N ILE A 98 23.34 5.45 18.31
CA ILE A 98 21.88 5.52 18.48
C ILE A 98 21.20 4.48 17.60
N ILE A 99 21.54 4.42 16.31
CA ILE A 99 20.96 3.40 15.40
C ILE A 99 21.25 2.00 15.91
N HIS A 100 22.51 1.73 16.26
CA HIS A 100 22.91 0.43 16.75
C HIS A 100 22.21 0.05 18.07
N ASN A 101 22.06 0.98 19.01
CA ASN A 101 21.37 0.72 20.27
C ASN A 101 19.87 0.52 20.07
N THR A 102 19.23 1.30 19.17
CA THR A 102 17.83 1.11 18.81
C THR A 102 17.62 -0.25 18.14
N PHE A 103 18.52 -0.65 17.24
CA PHE A 103 18.46 -1.94 16.57
C PHE A 103 18.59 -3.09 17.57
N ARG A 104 19.61 -3.04 18.45
CA ARG A 104 19.77 -4.03 19.53
C ARG A 104 18.56 -4.10 20.44
N LYS A 105 17.96 -2.96 20.77
CA LYS A 105 16.73 -2.94 21.58
C LYS A 105 15.59 -3.71 20.89
N ILE A 106 15.43 -3.55 19.59
CA ILE A 106 14.43 -4.31 18.81
C ILE A 106 14.76 -5.81 18.83
N GLU A 107 16.04 -6.18 18.69
CA GLU A 107 16.48 -7.57 18.80
C GLU A 107 16.17 -8.16 20.19
N ASP A 108 16.53 -7.43 21.25
CA ASP A 108 16.33 -7.83 22.64
C ASP A 108 14.85 -7.95 23.01
N GLU A 109 13.98 -7.12 22.43
CA GLU A 109 12.52 -7.19 22.62
C GLU A 109 11.87 -8.36 21.87
N ASN A 110 12.57 -8.94 20.88
CA ASN A 110 12.03 -9.96 19.98
C ASN A 110 12.95 -11.20 19.91
N GLN A 111 13.42 -11.70 21.06
CA GLN A 111 14.39 -12.81 21.12
C GLN A 111 13.92 -14.10 20.43
N ASP A 112 12.61 -14.35 20.41
CA ASP A 112 12.01 -15.54 19.77
C ASP A 112 11.72 -15.33 18.27
N ALA A 113 11.98 -14.14 17.73
CA ALA A 113 11.73 -13.83 16.32
C ALA A 113 12.87 -14.32 15.42
N LEU A 114 12.51 -14.71 14.19
CA LEU A 114 13.47 -14.96 13.13
C LEU A 114 13.93 -13.62 12.52
N PHE A 115 15.20 -13.26 12.73
CA PHE A 115 15.78 -12.07 12.11
C PHE A 115 16.29 -12.38 10.71
N ILE A 116 15.70 -11.73 9.72
CA ILE A 116 16.18 -11.76 8.33
C ILE A 116 16.57 -10.34 7.93
N TYR A 117 17.81 -10.21 7.46
CA TYR A 117 18.40 -8.94 7.03
C TYR A 117 18.42 -8.88 5.52
N THR A 118 17.87 -7.79 4.97
CA THR A 118 17.87 -7.54 3.53
C THR A 118 18.68 -6.29 3.22
N ASN A 119 19.34 -6.28 2.07
CA ASN A 119 20.03 -5.10 1.57
C ASN A 119 20.09 -5.14 0.05
N ALA A 120 19.97 -3.97 -0.58
CA ALA A 120 20.26 -3.81 -1.99
C ALA A 120 21.32 -2.73 -2.22
N SER A 121 22.18 -2.94 -3.20
CA SER A 121 23.22 -1.98 -3.58
C SER A 121 23.30 -1.87 -5.09
N SER A 122 23.34 -0.64 -5.61
CA SER A 122 23.57 -0.38 -7.03
C SER A 122 25.04 -0.11 -7.30
N ASN A 123 25.54 -0.51 -8.46
CA ASN A 123 26.82 -0.01 -8.95
C ASN A 123 26.74 1.50 -9.29
N ASP A 124 27.88 2.19 -9.37
CA ASP A 124 27.97 3.64 -9.62
C ASP A 124 27.28 4.10 -10.92
N LYS A 125 27.04 3.16 -11.85
CA LYS A 125 26.36 3.43 -13.12
C LYS A 125 24.84 3.25 -13.03
N GLY A 126 24.31 2.79 -11.90
CA GLY A 126 22.88 2.53 -11.67
C GLY A 126 22.29 1.47 -12.62
N ARG A 127 23.12 0.62 -13.22
CA ARG A 127 22.71 -0.35 -14.26
C ARG A 127 22.53 -1.77 -13.72
N THR A 128 23.15 -2.05 -12.59
CA THR A 128 23.04 -3.34 -11.91
C THR A 128 22.80 -3.09 -10.44
N VAL A 129 21.85 -3.83 -9.87
CA VAL A 129 21.58 -3.83 -8.44
C VAL A 129 21.87 -5.23 -7.92
N GLY A 130 22.78 -5.33 -6.97
CA GLY A 130 23.02 -6.54 -6.20
C GLY A 130 22.12 -6.58 -4.98
N LEU A 131 21.60 -7.75 -4.66
CA LEU A 131 20.72 -8.01 -3.55
C LEU A 131 21.38 -9.01 -2.61
N LEU A 132 21.18 -8.80 -1.31
CA LEU A 132 21.68 -9.65 -0.24
C LEU A 132 20.54 -9.91 0.75
N ILE A 133 20.34 -11.17 1.08
CA ILE A 133 19.41 -11.62 2.12
C ILE A 133 20.19 -12.53 3.04
N VAL A 134 20.18 -12.23 4.33
CA VAL A 134 20.88 -12.99 5.37
C VAL A 134 19.87 -13.40 6.43
N SER A 135 19.75 -14.71 6.63
CA SER A 135 19.04 -15.28 7.77
C SER A 135 20.02 -16.11 8.60
N PRO A 136 19.63 -16.63 9.78
CA PRO A 136 20.55 -17.39 10.63
C PRO A 136 21.15 -18.62 9.94
N ASN A 137 20.41 -19.23 9.00
CA ASN A 137 20.78 -20.49 8.38
C ASN A 137 21.38 -20.34 6.98
N HIS A 138 21.12 -19.22 6.31
CA HIS A 138 21.51 -19.09 4.91
C HIS A 138 21.83 -17.65 4.50
N THR A 139 22.50 -17.52 3.37
CA THR A 139 22.72 -16.23 2.72
C THR A 139 22.43 -16.35 1.24
N ILE A 140 21.51 -15.52 0.74
CA ILE A 140 21.12 -15.47 -0.66
C ILE A 140 21.70 -14.19 -1.28
N LYS A 141 22.28 -14.33 -2.47
CA LYS A 141 22.86 -13.23 -3.24
C LYS A 141 22.46 -13.36 -4.70
N PHE A 142 21.96 -12.30 -5.30
CA PHE A 142 21.69 -12.25 -6.73
C PHE A 142 21.74 -10.83 -7.27
N GLU A 143 21.81 -10.69 -8.59
CA GLU A 143 21.83 -9.39 -9.27
C GLU A 143 20.64 -9.24 -10.22
N ILE A 144 20.18 -8.00 -10.35
CA ILE A 144 19.21 -7.59 -11.37
C ILE A 144 19.81 -6.49 -12.24
N LYS A 145 19.57 -6.58 -13.56
CA LYS A 145 20.07 -5.62 -14.55
C LYS A 145 18.97 -4.63 -14.93
N ASN A 146 19.37 -3.42 -15.35
CA ASN A 146 18.49 -2.34 -15.82
C ASN A 146 17.36 -1.98 -14.85
N ASN A 147 17.65 -2.04 -13.55
CA ASN A 147 16.68 -1.76 -12.49
C ASN A 147 17.23 -0.70 -11.54
N ASN A 148 16.32 -0.07 -10.79
CA ASN A 148 16.69 0.91 -9.76
C ASN A 148 16.90 0.22 -8.40
N ILE A 149 17.60 0.90 -7.49
CA ILE A 149 17.89 0.39 -6.15
C ILE A 149 16.63 0.07 -5.33
N PHE A 150 15.55 0.84 -5.50
CA PHE A 150 14.28 0.61 -4.80
C PHE A 150 13.61 -0.71 -5.20
N ILE A 151 13.67 -1.08 -6.49
CA ILE A 151 13.23 -2.39 -6.98
C ILE A 151 14.09 -3.48 -6.36
N GLY A 152 15.40 -3.24 -6.21
CA GLY A 152 16.30 -4.11 -5.48
C GLY A 152 15.85 -4.35 -4.03
N GLU A 153 15.60 -3.28 -3.27
CA GLU A 153 15.14 -3.39 -1.88
C GLU A 153 13.81 -4.16 -1.79
N MET A 154 12.86 -3.84 -2.66
CA MET A 154 11.56 -4.51 -2.70
C MET A 154 11.69 -6.01 -3.00
N LEU A 155 12.56 -6.38 -3.95
CA LEU A 155 12.81 -7.78 -4.29
C LEU A 155 13.54 -8.52 -3.16
N ALA A 156 14.49 -7.88 -2.48
CA ALA A 156 15.17 -8.49 -1.34
C ALA A 156 14.18 -8.84 -0.22
N ILE A 157 13.26 -7.91 0.08
CA ILE A 157 12.16 -8.13 1.03
C ILE A 157 11.21 -9.23 0.55
N HIS A 158 10.81 -9.21 -0.74
CA HIS A 158 9.93 -10.23 -1.30
C HIS A 158 10.52 -11.64 -1.18
N HIS A 159 11.81 -11.81 -1.46
CA HIS A 159 12.49 -13.09 -1.33
C HIS A 159 12.67 -13.52 0.13
N ALA A 160 12.91 -12.58 1.05
CA ALA A 160 12.90 -12.89 2.49
C ALA A 160 11.54 -13.42 2.96
N PHE A 161 10.43 -12.88 2.44
CA PHE A 161 9.10 -13.42 2.72
C PHE A 161 8.89 -14.83 2.18
N LEU A 162 9.35 -15.09 0.95
CA LEU A 162 9.28 -16.44 0.37
C LEU A 162 10.09 -17.46 1.19
N GLU A 163 11.26 -17.07 1.69
CA GLU A 163 12.06 -17.91 2.58
C GLU A 163 11.28 -18.27 3.85
N ILE A 164 10.67 -17.28 4.52
CA ILE A 164 9.86 -17.51 5.72
C ILE A 164 8.76 -18.53 5.43
N LEU A 165 8.04 -18.36 4.31
CA LEU A 165 6.97 -19.27 3.91
C LEU A 165 7.49 -20.69 3.61
N SER A 166 8.63 -20.81 2.93
CA SER A 166 9.22 -22.11 2.60
C SER A 166 9.74 -22.88 3.82
N ASN A 167 10.21 -22.17 4.85
CA ASN A 167 10.66 -22.76 6.11
C ASN A 167 9.49 -23.12 7.06
N GLN A 168 8.25 -22.74 6.74
CA GLN A 168 7.05 -23.11 7.49
C GLN A 168 6.35 -24.37 6.97
N GLU A 169 6.78 -24.94 5.84
CA GLU A 169 6.29 -26.25 5.41
C GLU A 169 6.93 -27.35 6.26
N PRO A 170 6.14 -28.25 6.88
CA PRO A 170 6.69 -29.39 7.59
C PRO A 170 7.43 -30.27 6.58
N GLN A 171 8.70 -30.57 6.86
CA GLN A 171 9.42 -31.61 6.13
C GLN A 171 8.72 -32.95 6.42
N SER A 172 7.87 -33.36 5.48
CA SER A 172 7.20 -34.66 5.44
C SER A 172 8.15 -35.78 5.02
#